data_AF-A0A392SGT1-F1
#
_entry.id   AF-A0A392SGT1-F1
#
_cell.length_a   1.000
_cell.length_b   1.000
_cell.length_c   1.000
_cell.angle_alpha   90.00
_cell.angle_beta   90.00
_cell.angle_gamma   90.00
#
_symmetry.space_group_name_H-M   'P 1'
#
loop_
_entity.id
_entity.type
_entity.pdbx_description
1 polymer ?
#
loop_
_entity_poly.entity_id
_entity_poly.type
_entity_poly.pdbx_seq_one_letter_code
_entity_poly.pdbx_strand_id
1 'polypeptide(L)'
;MFVDSVRHFKERFYIVRLLTDLAMDNLFESEFVLNEDGSVRLDEDGVEMTRLVSRFPLCWTREHFDQPTEYYLTKEESMSPGELAGLEKLQAYVDGFVPAR
;
A
#
# COMPACT_ATOMS: atom_id res chain seq x y z
N MET A 1 18.55 -20.00 13.67
CA MET A 1 18.12 -21.11 12.80
C MET A 1 16.94 -20.58 12.01
N PHE A 2 17.11 -20.34 10.70
CA PHE A 2 16.07 -19.80 9.83
C PHE A 2 14.99 -20.87 9.66
N VAL A 3 13.89 -20.72 10.39
CA VAL A 3 12.75 -21.64 10.35
C VAL A 3 11.82 -21.18 9.22
N ASP A 4 12.08 -21.71 8.02
CA ASP A 4 11.11 -22.09 6.98
C ASP A 4 9.98 -21.13 6.49
N SER A 5 9.80 -19.91 7.00
CA SER A 5 8.63 -19.09 6.62
C SER A 5 8.73 -18.42 5.25
N VAL A 6 9.93 -18.29 4.67
CA VAL A 6 10.15 -17.58 3.40
C VAL A 6 10.19 -18.52 2.18
N ARG A 7 10.20 -19.85 2.37
CA ARG A 7 10.38 -20.80 1.26
C ARG A 7 9.23 -20.85 0.25
N HIS A 8 8.11 -20.19 0.54
CA HIS A 8 6.99 -20.04 -0.38
C HIS A 8 6.65 -18.57 -0.70
N PHE A 9 7.52 -17.62 -0.32
CA PHE A 9 7.32 -16.21 -0.63
C PHE A 9 7.65 -15.95 -2.10
N LYS A 10 6.71 -16.37 -2.96
CA LYS A 10 6.55 -16.16 -4.40
C LYS A 10 7.79 -16.39 -5.27
N GLU A 11 7.75 -17.50 -5.99
CA GLU A 11 8.67 -17.85 -7.09
C GLU A 11 8.62 -16.84 -8.27
N ARG A 12 7.61 -15.95 -8.29
CA ARG A 12 7.36 -14.98 -9.37
C ARG A 12 7.11 -13.59 -8.78
N PHE A 13 7.89 -12.62 -9.24
CA PHE A 13 7.67 -11.21 -8.97
C PHE A 13 6.96 -10.58 -10.17
N TYR A 14 5.90 -9.81 -9.90
CA TYR A 14 5.24 -8.99 -10.91
C TYR A 14 5.69 -7.56 -10.69
N ILE A 15 6.35 -6.98 -11.70
CA ILE A 15 6.63 -5.54 -11.72
C ILE A 15 5.37 -4.88 -12.27
N VAL A 16 4.62 -4.20 -11.41
CA VAL A 16 3.48 -3.39 -11.86
C VAL A 16 4.03 -2.10 -12.44
N ARG A 17 4.00 -1.97 -13.77
CA ARG A 17 4.26 -0.69 -14.44
C ARG A 17 2.96 0.08 -14.55
N LEU A 18 2.90 1.22 -13.90
CA LEU A 18 1.77 2.14 -13.98
C LEU A 18 1.81 2.80 -15.36
N LEU A 19 0.69 2.75 -16.08
CA LEU A 19 0.60 3.25 -17.45
C LEU A 19 -0.22 4.54 -17.57
N THR A 20 -0.95 4.91 -16.51
CA THR A 20 -1.88 6.04 -16.51
C THR A 20 -1.68 6.89 -15.26
N ASP A 21 -1.97 8.18 -15.37
CA ASP A 21 -1.91 9.11 -14.23
C ASP A 21 -2.86 8.68 -13.11
N LEU A 22 -4.06 8.18 -13.46
CA LEU A 22 -4.99 7.60 -12.49
C LEU A 22 -4.36 6.45 -11.70
N ALA A 23 -3.49 5.64 -12.30
CA ALA A 23 -2.82 4.57 -11.59
C ALA A 23 -1.74 5.12 -10.65
N MET A 24 -1.04 6.19 -11.04
CA MET A 24 -0.10 6.91 -10.17
C MET A 24 -0.81 7.50 -8.95
N ASP A 25 -1.95 8.17 -9.15
CA ASP A 25 -2.76 8.79 -8.09
C ASP A 25 -3.34 7.77 -7.11
N ASN A 26 -3.58 6.53 -7.58
CA ASN A 26 -4.01 5.45 -6.71
C ASN A 26 -2.86 4.83 -5.90
N LEU A 27 -1.64 4.85 -6.45
CA LEU A 27 -0.47 4.22 -5.83
C LEU A 27 0.24 5.13 -4.83
N PHE A 28 0.26 6.42 -5.11
CA PHE A 28 0.99 7.42 -4.36
C PHE A 28 0.04 8.46 -3.78
N GLU A 29 0.42 9.02 -2.65
CA GLU A 29 -0.20 10.20 -2.08
C GLU A 29 0.85 11.30 -1.90
N SER A 30 0.40 12.55 -1.86
CA SER A 30 1.28 13.70 -1.66
C SER A 30 1.40 13.99 -0.17
N GLU A 31 2.63 13.97 0.33
CA GLU A 31 2.97 14.32 1.72
C GLU A 31 3.82 15.60 1.72
N PHE A 32 3.61 16.48 2.70
CA PHE A 32 4.44 17.67 2.87
C PHE A 32 5.87 17.29 3.24
N VAL A 33 6.83 17.97 2.62
CA VAL A 33 8.23 17.87 3.01
C VAL A 33 8.43 18.72 4.26
N LEU A 34 8.89 18.10 5.34
CA LEU A 34 9.13 18.78 6.61
C LEU A 34 10.61 19.15 6.77
N ASN A 35 10.87 20.29 7.39
CA ASN A 35 12.18 20.69 7.91
C ASN A 35 12.51 19.92 9.21
N GLU A 36 13.73 20.05 9.71
CA GLU A 36 14.17 19.40 10.96
C GLU A 36 13.34 19.82 12.18
N ASP A 37 12.73 21.00 12.15
CA ASP A 37 11.85 21.54 13.20
C ASP A 37 10.38 21.10 13.04
N GLY A 38 10.06 20.31 12.00
CA GLY A 38 8.71 19.83 11.70
C GLY A 38 7.84 20.83 10.93
N SER A 39 8.35 22.01 10.55
CA SER A 39 7.63 22.96 9.70
C SER A 39 7.58 22.51 8.23
N VAL A 40 6.54 22.90 7.49
CA VAL A 40 6.47 22.62 6.04
C VAL A 40 7.54 23.41 5.31
N ARG A 41 8.33 22.71 4.50
CA ARG A 41 9.37 23.32 3.68
C ARG A 41 8.75 24.04 2.50
N LEU A 42 9.23 25.26 2.24
CA LEU A 42 8.84 26.05 1.08
C LEU A 42 9.91 25.98 0.00
N ASP A 43 9.51 26.09 -1.26
CA ASP A 43 10.41 26.26 -2.40
C ASP A 43 10.89 27.72 -2.57
N GLU A 44 11.61 27.99 -3.66
CA GLU A 44 12.18 29.33 -3.94
C GLU A 44 11.11 30.40 -4.18
N ASP A 45 9.90 30.00 -4.58
CA ASP A 45 8.75 30.88 -4.82
C ASP A 45 7.85 30.99 -3.57
N GLY A 46 8.20 30.33 -2.47
CA GLY A 46 7.44 30.33 -1.22
C GLY A 46 6.25 29.35 -1.22
N VAL A 47 6.21 28.39 -2.15
CA VAL A 47 5.15 27.38 -2.24
C VAL A 47 5.53 26.16 -1.38
N GLU A 48 4.54 25.58 -0.71
CA GLU A 48 4.73 24.38 0.10
C GLU A 48 5.20 23.19 -0.74
N MET A 49 6.34 22.62 -0.35
CA MET A 49 6.91 21.47 -1.03
C MET A 49 6.17 20.19 -0.62
N THR A 50 5.81 19.41 -1.62
CA THR A 50 5.25 18.06 -1.44
C THR A 50 6.13 17.02 -2.11
N ARG A 51 6.07 15.80 -1.61
CA ARG A 51 6.69 14.61 -2.22
C ARG A 51 5.65 13.52 -2.36
N LEU A 52 5.83 12.68 -3.37
CA LEU A 52 5.02 11.47 -3.52
C LEU A 52 5.54 10.38 -2.57
N VAL A 53 4.65 9.84 -1.75
CA VAL A 53 4.90 8.67 -0.91
C VAL A 53 3.97 7.54 -1.33
N SER A 54 4.49 6.32 -1.35
CA SER A 54 3.70 5.16 -1.75
C SER A 54 2.67 4.82 -0.67
N ARG A 55 1.40 4.65 -1.05
CA ARG A 55 0.32 4.25 -0.13
C ARG A 55 0.50 2.83 0.41
N PHE A 56 1.33 2.02 -0.26
CA PHE A 56 1.70 0.68 0.17
C PHE A 56 3.15 0.36 -0.21
N PRO A 57 3.81 -0.59 0.47
CA PRO A 57 5.20 -0.96 0.18
C PRO A 57 5.38 -1.45 -1.26
N LEU A 58 6.12 -0.70 -2.08
CA LEU A 58 6.42 -1.08 -3.47
C LEU A 58 7.59 -2.05 -3.58
N CYS A 59 8.39 -2.15 -2.51
CA CYS A 59 9.42 -3.15 -2.35
C CYS A 59 9.45 -3.61 -0.89
N TRP A 60 9.83 -4.87 -0.69
CA TRP A 60 10.00 -5.43 0.65
C TRP A 60 11.42 -5.12 1.13
N THR A 61 11.54 -4.35 2.20
CA THR A 61 12.82 -4.15 2.90
C THR A 61 12.96 -5.19 4.01
N ARG A 62 14.16 -5.31 4.61
CA ARG A 62 14.39 -6.24 5.72
C ARG A 62 13.42 -6.01 6.90
N GLU A 63 13.16 -4.75 7.21
CA GLU A 63 12.23 -4.35 8.28
C GLU A 63 10.82 -4.94 8.07
N HIS A 64 10.42 -5.16 6.81
CA HIS A 64 9.13 -5.77 6.52
C HIS A 64 9.06 -7.25 6.89
N PHE A 65 10.20 -7.96 6.81
CA PHE A 65 10.30 -9.35 7.24
C PHE A 65 10.38 -9.51 8.76
N ASP A 66 10.72 -8.44 9.47
CA ASP A 66 10.76 -8.44 10.93
C ASP A 66 9.36 -8.22 11.54
N GLN A 67 8.39 -7.74 10.75
CA GLN A 67 7.00 -7.59 11.18
C GLN A 67 6.21 -8.91 11.05
N PRO A 68 5.33 -9.22 12.01
CA PRO A 68 4.48 -10.40 11.93
C PRO A 68 3.39 -10.19 10.87
N THR A 69 2.84 -11.28 10.31
CA THR A 69 1.82 -11.21 9.24
C THR A 69 0.65 -10.31 9.62
N GLU A 70 0.21 -10.35 10.88
CA GLU A 70 -0.90 -9.56 11.41
C GLU A 70 -0.70 -8.06 11.27
N TYR A 71 0.54 -7.57 11.20
CA TYR A 71 0.86 -6.16 10.99
C TYR A 71 0.35 -5.64 9.63
N TYR A 72 0.33 -6.51 8.61
CA TYR A 72 -0.08 -6.15 7.25
C TYR A 72 -1.55 -6.44 6.97
N LEU A 73 -2.29 -6.97 7.94
CA LEU A 73 -3.69 -7.29 7.78
C LEU A 73 -4.55 -6.12 8.25
N THR A 74 -5.36 -5.56 7.35
CA THR A 74 -6.45 -4.68 7.75
C THR A 74 -7.53 -5.52 8.40
N LYS A 75 -7.81 -5.23 9.67
CA LYS A 75 -8.88 -5.92 10.40
C LYS A 75 -10.21 -5.25 10.12
N GLU A 76 -11.26 -6.04 9.97
CA GLU A 76 -12.61 -5.54 9.72
C GLU A 76 -13.06 -4.60 10.85
N GLU A 77 -12.65 -4.85 12.10
CA GLU A 77 -12.98 -3.98 13.24
C GLU A 77 -12.34 -2.58 13.16
N SER A 78 -11.28 -2.42 12.36
CA SER A 78 -10.62 -1.12 12.14
C SER A 78 -11.11 -0.38 10.89
N MET A 79 -12.00 -0.98 10.10
CA MET A 79 -12.49 -0.38 8.87
C MET A 79 -13.58 0.66 9.14
N SER A 80 -13.56 1.74 8.37
CA SER A 80 -14.64 2.72 8.31
C SER A 80 -15.90 2.13 7.66
N PRO A 81 -17.10 2.71 7.87
CA PRO A 81 -18.32 2.24 7.23
C PRO A 81 -18.25 2.20 5.69
N GLY A 82 -17.50 3.12 5.07
CA GLY A 82 -17.29 3.14 3.62
C GLY A 82 -16.40 1.99 3.15
N GLU A 83 -15.37 1.65 3.91
CA GLU A 83 -14.49 0.51 3.63
C GLU A 83 -15.21 -0.82 3.80
N LEU A 84 -16.06 -0.96 4.84
CA LEU A 84 -16.91 -2.14 5.03
C LEU A 84 -17.87 -2.35 3.85
N ALA A 85 -18.53 -1.29 3.39
CA ALA A 85 -19.38 -1.36 2.20
C ALA A 85 -18.59 -1.69 0.91
N GLY A 86 -17.32 -1.27 0.85
CA GLY A 86 -16.40 -1.67 -0.22
C GLY A 86 -16.03 -3.15 -0.16
N LEU A 87 -15.73 -3.65 1.05
CA LEU A 87 -15.42 -5.06 1.31
C LEU A 87 -16.58 -5.97 0.94
N GLU A 88 -17.81 -5.62 1.33
CA GLU A 88 -19.01 -6.39 0.99
C GLU A 88 -19.21 -6.52 -0.53
N LYS A 89 -19.01 -5.42 -1.28
CA LYS A 89 -19.07 -5.45 -2.75
C LYS A 89 -18.01 -6.37 -3.36
N LEU A 90 -16.80 -6.37 -2.81
CA LEU A 90 -15.71 -7.24 -3.28
C LEU A 90 -16.02 -8.71 -2.99
N GLN A 91 -16.53 -9.03 -1.80
CA GLN A 91 -16.96 -10.39 -1.46
C GLN A 91 -18.03 -10.89 -2.43
N ALA A 92 -19.09 -10.11 -2.64
CA ALA A 92 -20.16 -10.46 -3.57
C ALA A 92 -19.66 -10.67 -5.02
N TYR A 93 -18.68 -9.87 -5.47
CA TYR A 93 -18.06 -10.04 -6.78
C TYR A 93 -17.27 -11.35 -6.90
N VAL A 94 -16.48 -11.69 -5.88
CA VAL A 94 -15.68 -12.93 -5.85
C VAL A 94 -16.56 -14.17 -5.73
N ASP A 95 -17.61 -14.12 -4.92
CA ASP A 95 -18.58 -15.23 -4.78
C ASP A 95 -19.32 -15.52 -6.09
N GLY A 96 -19.40 -14.54 -7.00
CA GLY A 96 -19.93 -14.72 -8.34
C GLY A 96 -19.01 -15.47 -9.31
N PHE A 97 -17.75 -15.77 -8.94
CA PHE A 97 -16.83 -16.47 -9.81
C PHE A 97 -17.19 -17.95 -9.95
N VAL A 98 -17.27 -18.41 -11.19
CA VAL A 98 -17.41 -19.83 -11.51
C VAL A 98 -16.00 -20.41 -11.69
N PRO A 99 -15.67 -21.56 -11.06
CA PRO A 99 -14.38 -22.21 -11.26
C PRO A 99 -14.09 -22.43 -12.74
N ALA A 100 -12.88 -22.11 -13.18
CA ALA A 100 -12.42 -22.43 -14.53
C ALA A 100 -12.42 -23.97 -14.69
N ARG A 101 -13.05 -24.46 -15.76
CA ARG A 101 -13.07 -25.89 -16.14
C ARG A 101 -11.77 -26.32 -16.80
#